data_AF-A0A942S319-F1
#
_entry.id   AF-A0A942S319-F1
#
_cell.length_a   1.000
_cell.length_b   1.000
_cell.length_c   1.000
_cell.angle_alpha   90.00
_cell.angle_beta   90.00
_cell.angle_gamma   90.00
#
_symmetry.space_group_name_H-M   'P 1'
#
loop_
_entity.id
_entity.type
_entity.pdbx_description
1 polymer ?
#
loop_
_entity_poly.entity_id
_entity_poly.type
_entity_poly.pdbx_seq_one_letter_code
_entity_poly.pdbx_strand_id
1 'polypeptide(L)'
;MPSARLLLCALLVLLVHASFAWFLNRPEDAGVDVPSGKLMSLSFAPFREGYSPLEEVFPPREHVEEDLRLLANKTHSIRTYSSLGGGMENVPELARKHGLGVIQGCWLGYGYMDNKKEMAALIQSANANPDVVKRVIVGNEVLLRGDMDVDRLIGYIREVKRAVKQPVSYADVWSM
;
A
#
# COMPACT_ATOMS: atom_id res chain seq x y z
N MET A 1 -2.62 0.74 -63.91
CA MET A 1 -2.27 -0.65 -63.51
C MET A 1 -3.00 -1.00 -62.23
N PRO A 2 -3.64 -2.17 -62.12
CA PRO A 2 -4.45 -2.58 -60.95
C PRO A 2 -3.68 -2.54 -59.63
N SER A 3 -2.40 -2.89 -59.69
CA SER A 3 -1.43 -2.85 -58.59
C SER A 3 -1.26 -1.46 -57.98
N ALA A 4 -1.24 -0.39 -58.79
CA ALA A 4 -1.14 0.98 -58.27
C ALA A 4 -2.39 1.41 -57.48
N ARG A 5 -3.58 0.95 -57.91
CA ARG A 5 -4.85 1.24 -57.21
C ARG A 5 -4.93 0.51 -55.87
N LEU A 6 -4.49 -0.75 -55.83
CA LEU A 6 -4.41 -1.54 -54.61
C LEU A 6 -3.44 -0.91 -53.60
N LEU A 7 -2.28 -0.46 -54.06
CA LEU A 7 -1.29 0.20 -53.22
C LEU A 7 -1.82 1.50 -52.61
N LEU A 8 -2.51 2.32 -53.42
CA LEU A 8 -3.16 3.55 -52.96
C LEU A 8 -4.27 3.28 -51.93
N CYS A 9 -5.07 2.23 -52.12
CA CYS A 9 -6.10 1.85 -51.16
C CYS A 9 -5.48 1.39 -49.83
N ALA A 10 -4.43 0.57 -49.86
CA ALA A 10 -3.74 0.12 -48.66
C ALA A 10 -3.09 1.29 -47.90
N LEU A 11 -2.47 2.23 -48.61
CA LEU A 11 -1.90 3.44 -48.03
C LEU A 11 -2.97 4.32 -47.38
N LEU A 12 -4.14 4.48 -48.01
CA LEU A 12 -5.26 5.22 -47.44
C LEU A 12 -5.76 4.57 -46.15
N VAL A 13 -5.94 3.25 -46.14
CA VAL A 13 -6.39 2.51 -44.96
C VAL A 13 -5.40 2.68 -43.82
N LEU A 14 -4.10 2.55 -44.09
CA LEU A 14 -3.03 2.75 -43.10
C LEU A 14 -3.04 4.18 -42.56
N LEU A 15 -3.16 5.19 -43.42
CA LEU A 15 -3.21 6.60 -43.01
C LEU A 15 -4.40 6.90 -42.11
N VAL A 16 -5.59 6.39 -42.47
CA VAL A 16 -6.80 6.57 -41.68
C VAL A 16 -6.66 5.91 -40.31
N HIS A 17 -6.17 4.65 -40.27
CA HIS A 17 -5.98 3.95 -39.00
C HIS A 17 -4.91 4.60 -38.13
N ALA A 18 -3.77 4.98 -38.71
CA ALA A 18 -2.69 5.64 -37.98
C ALA A 18 -3.13 7.00 -37.43
N SER A 19 -3.90 7.77 -38.22
CA SER A 19 -4.42 9.07 -37.81
C SER A 19 -5.48 8.94 -36.72
N PHE A 20 -6.36 7.95 -36.83
CA PHE A 20 -7.36 7.65 -35.81
C PHE A 20 -6.73 7.15 -34.51
N ALA A 21 -5.75 6.24 -34.59
CA ALA A 21 -4.99 5.76 -33.44
C ALA A 21 -4.20 6.90 -32.76
N TRP A 22 -3.56 7.76 -33.55
CA TRP A 22 -2.87 8.94 -33.02
C TRP A 22 -3.83 9.91 -32.31
N PHE A 23 -5.03 10.08 -32.85
CA PHE A 23 -6.04 10.96 -32.25
C PHE A 23 -6.57 10.41 -30.92
N LEU A 24 -6.82 9.11 -30.84
CA LEU A 24 -7.33 8.46 -29.63
C LEU A 24 -6.26 8.21 -28.56
N ASN A 25 -5.00 8.04 -28.96
CA ASN A 25 -3.89 7.74 -28.05
C ASN A 25 -3.07 9.00 -27.72
N ARG A 26 -3.74 10.15 -27.59
CA ARG A 26 -3.08 11.35 -27.09
C ARG A 26 -2.84 11.21 -25.58
N PRO A 27 -1.71 11.71 -25.06
CA PRO A 27 -1.53 11.81 -23.62
C PRO A 27 -2.64 12.69 -23.06
N GLU A 28 -3.41 12.14 -22.14
CA GLU A 28 -4.39 12.90 -21.36
C GLU A 28 -3.64 13.65 -20.26
N ASP A 29 -3.96 14.92 -20.09
CA ASP A 29 -3.47 15.68 -18.94
C ASP A 29 -4.15 15.12 -17.68
N ALA A 30 -3.40 14.39 -16.87
CA ALA A 30 -3.87 13.85 -15.59
C ALA A 30 -4.05 14.95 -14.52
N GLY A 31 -3.74 16.20 -14.86
CA GLY A 31 -3.75 17.34 -13.96
C GLY A 31 -2.52 17.39 -13.07
N VAL A 32 -2.59 18.21 -12.03
CA VAL A 32 -1.52 18.29 -11.02
C VAL A 32 -1.56 17.04 -10.15
N ASP A 33 -0.44 16.33 -10.01
CA ASP A 33 -0.34 15.07 -9.23
C ASP A 33 -0.90 15.18 -7.80
N VAL A 34 -0.76 16.34 -7.15
CA VAL A 34 -1.25 16.59 -5.79
C VAL A 34 -1.92 17.97 -5.70
N PRO A 35 -3.19 18.11 -6.15
CA PRO A 35 -3.84 19.42 -6.28
C PRO A 35 -3.97 20.18 -4.95
N SER A 36 -4.08 19.48 -3.82
CA SER A 36 -4.16 20.05 -2.47
C SER A 36 -2.80 20.34 -1.82
N GLY A 37 -1.70 19.96 -2.47
CA GLY A 37 -0.34 20.03 -1.91
C GLY A 37 -0.01 19.00 -0.83
N LYS A 38 -0.96 18.14 -0.42
CA LYS A 38 -0.72 16.99 0.47
C LYS A 38 -1.24 15.69 -0.12
N LEU A 39 -0.42 14.65 -0.03
CA LEU A 39 -0.81 13.29 -0.39
C LEU A 39 -1.84 12.74 0.62
N MET A 40 -2.75 11.90 0.15
CA MET A 40 -3.74 11.27 1.03
C MET A 40 -3.08 10.27 1.98
N SER A 41 -2.16 9.46 1.45
CA SER A 41 -1.36 8.50 2.23
C SER A 41 -0.02 8.26 1.57
N LEU A 42 1.00 7.94 2.37
CA LEU A 42 2.30 7.45 1.91
C LEU A 42 2.59 6.08 2.53
N SER A 43 3.22 5.19 1.77
CA SER A 43 3.81 3.96 2.34
C SER A 43 5.00 4.34 3.23
N PHE A 44 5.07 3.77 4.43
CA PHE A 44 6.05 4.13 5.44
C PHE A 44 6.79 2.90 5.95
N ALA A 45 8.11 2.95 5.84
CA ALA A 45 9.04 1.96 6.34
C ALA A 45 10.31 2.69 6.82
N PRO A 46 10.54 2.85 8.14
CA PRO A 46 11.63 3.68 8.68
C PRO A 46 12.98 2.95 8.74
N PHE A 47 13.22 2.04 7.78
CA PHE A 47 14.46 1.27 7.70
C PHE A 47 15.47 2.07 6.88
N ARG A 48 16.18 2.97 7.55
CA ARG A 48 17.37 3.67 6.99
C ARG A 48 18.48 2.66 6.68
N GLU A 49 19.54 3.12 6.03
CA GLU A 49 20.74 2.31 5.80
C GLU A 49 21.23 1.64 7.10
N GLY A 50 21.49 0.32 7.03
CA GLY A 50 21.87 -0.49 8.18
C GLY A 50 20.71 -1.07 9.00
N TYR A 51 19.46 -0.69 8.73
CA TYR A 51 18.29 -1.34 9.31
C TYR A 51 17.62 -2.24 8.28
N SER A 52 17.24 -3.44 8.70
CA SER A 52 16.57 -4.41 7.87
C SER A 52 15.64 -5.28 8.72
N PRO A 53 14.33 -5.33 8.41
CA PRO A 53 13.43 -6.22 9.11
C PRO A 53 13.71 -7.70 8.81
N LEU A 54 14.36 -8.00 7.68
CA LEU A 54 14.78 -9.36 7.32
C LEU A 54 15.96 -9.84 8.17
N GLU A 55 16.81 -8.91 8.63
CA GLU A 55 17.96 -9.19 9.50
C GLU A 55 17.63 -8.92 10.98
N GLU A 56 16.38 -8.59 11.29
CA GLU A 56 15.90 -8.19 12.62
C GLU A 56 16.67 -6.98 13.22
N VAL A 57 17.26 -6.16 12.36
CA VAL A 57 17.96 -4.93 12.75
C VAL A 57 17.01 -3.76 12.60
N PHE A 58 16.46 -3.34 13.73
CA PHE A 58 15.36 -2.38 13.78
C PHE A 58 15.82 -0.96 14.15
N PRO A 59 15.19 0.09 13.59
CA PRO A 59 15.55 1.46 13.92
C PRO A 59 15.15 1.78 15.37
N PRO A 60 15.93 2.63 16.05
CA PRO A 60 15.54 3.15 17.35
C PRO A 60 14.34 4.08 17.20
N ARG A 61 13.57 4.26 18.28
CA ARG A 61 12.31 5.02 18.27
C ARG A 61 12.47 6.45 17.76
N GLU A 62 13.60 7.09 18.07
CA GLU A 62 13.90 8.46 17.68
C GLU A 62 13.98 8.61 16.15
N HIS A 63 14.55 7.63 15.44
CA HIS A 63 14.62 7.64 13.97
C HIS A 63 13.22 7.54 13.35
N VAL A 64 12.35 6.70 13.94
CA VAL A 64 10.95 6.58 13.49
C VAL A 64 10.21 7.92 13.67
N GLU A 65 10.41 8.59 14.81
CA GLU A 65 9.81 9.91 15.06
C GLU A 65 10.33 10.98 14.10
N GLU A 66 11.64 11.01 13.85
CA GLU A 66 12.25 11.93 12.88
C GLU A 66 11.63 11.78 11.49
N ASP A 67 11.47 10.55 11.02
CA ASP A 67 10.89 10.28 9.70
C ASP A 67 9.41 10.68 9.65
N LEU A 68 8.63 10.39 10.70
CA LEU A 68 7.23 10.83 10.80
C LEU A 68 7.10 12.36 10.81
N ARG A 69 8.00 13.07 11.52
CA ARG A 69 8.04 14.53 11.55
C ARG A 69 8.32 15.12 10.16
N LEU A 70 9.19 14.50 9.36
CA LEU A 70 9.45 14.90 7.98
C LEU A 70 8.22 14.74 7.08
N LEU A 71 7.38 13.73 7.36
CA LEU A 71 6.18 13.43 6.57
C LEU A 71 4.95 14.25 6.96
N ALA A 72 4.88 14.80 8.17
CA ALA A 72 3.72 15.50 8.73
C ALA A 72 3.10 16.57 7.80
N ASN A 73 3.96 17.30 7.07
CA ASN A 73 3.52 18.36 6.15
C ASN A 73 3.33 17.89 4.70
N LYS A 74 3.59 16.62 4.39
CA LYS A 74 3.53 16.06 3.03
C LYS A 74 2.33 15.15 2.80
N THR A 75 1.81 14.53 3.86
CA THR A 75 0.69 13.58 3.77
C THR A 75 -0.31 13.75 4.91
N HIS A 76 -1.54 13.31 4.70
CA HIS A 76 -2.56 13.21 5.75
C HIS A 76 -2.43 11.93 6.57
N SER A 77 -1.90 10.86 5.96
CA SER A 77 -1.74 9.58 6.63
C SER A 77 -0.54 8.79 6.11
N ILE A 78 -0.16 7.76 6.85
CA ILE A 78 0.85 6.79 6.44
C ILE A 78 0.29 5.37 6.47
N ARG A 79 0.89 4.47 5.68
CA ARG A 79 0.62 3.04 5.69
C ARG A 79 1.82 2.27 6.20
N THR A 80 1.64 1.43 7.22
CA THR A 80 2.64 0.44 7.67
C THR A 80 2.34 -0.94 7.12
N TYR A 81 3.31 -1.85 7.20
CA TYR A 81 3.19 -3.22 6.66
C TYR A 81 3.12 -4.30 7.74
N SER A 82 3.76 -4.08 8.89
CA SER A 82 3.71 -4.94 10.07
C SER A 82 3.17 -4.19 11.28
N SER A 83 2.69 -4.94 12.26
CA SER A 83 2.26 -4.42 13.56
C SER A 83 3.23 -4.76 14.69
N LEU A 84 4.15 -5.70 14.45
CA LEU A 84 5.25 -6.06 15.33
C LEU A 84 6.61 -5.79 14.67
N GLY A 85 7.62 -5.67 15.52
CA GLY A 85 9.01 -5.49 15.14
C GLY A 85 9.29 -4.08 14.64
N GLY A 86 10.56 -3.70 14.54
CA GLY A 86 10.91 -2.46 13.83
C GLY A 86 10.56 -1.15 14.53
N GLY A 87 10.09 -1.20 15.78
CA GLY A 87 9.50 -0.04 16.44
C GLY A 87 8.11 0.31 15.88
N MET A 88 7.49 -0.58 15.10
CA MET A 88 6.15 -0.38 14.52
C MET A 88 5.07 -0.25 15.60
N GLU A 89 5.30 -0.82 16.79
CA GLU A 89 4.39 -0.69 17.94
C GLU A 89 4.23 0.78 18.38
N ASN A 90 5.25 1.60 18.15
CA ASN A 90 5.29 3.01 18.53
C ASN A 90 4.61 3.93 17.50
N VAL A 91 4.40 3.45 16.27
CA VAL A 91 3.97 4.30 15.14
C VAL A 91 2.66 5.04 15.40
N PRO A 92 1.58 4.41 15.93
CA PRO A 92 0.35 5.15 16.20
C PRO A 92 0.53 6.31 17.19
N GLU A 93 1.34 6.10 18.23
CA GLU A 93 1.63 7.12 19.23
C GLU A 93 2.40 8.30 18.62
N LEU A 94 3.46 8.01 17.87
CA LEU A 94 4.28 9.02 17.21
C LEU A 94 3.52 9.75 16.09
N ALA A 95 2.72 9.03 15.31
CA ALA A 95 1.88 9.61 14.25
C ALA A 95 0.88 10.61 14.83
N ARG A 96 0.26 10.29 15.98
CA ARG A 96 -0.65 11.20 16.70
C ARG A 96 0.04 12.50 17.07
N LYS A 97 1.28 12.46 17.58
CA LYS A 97 2.08 13.65 17.92
C LYS A 97 2.28 14.60 16.74
N HIS A 98 2.29 14.07 15.52
CA HIS A 98 2.52 14.81 14.28
C HIS A 98 1.24 15.04 13.45
N GLY A 99 0.06 14.71 13.98
CA GLY A 99 -1.22 14.91 13.28
C GLY A 99 -1.41 14.01 12.06
N LEU A 100 -0.70 12.88 11.99
CA LEU A 100 -0.79 11.91 10.91
C LEU A 100 -1.79 10.81 11.24
N GLY A 101 -2.67 10.47 10.30
CA GLY A 101 -3.46 9.23 10.38
C GLY A 101 -2.62 7.99 10.05
N VAL A 102 -3.07 6.81 10.48
CA VAL A 102 -2.39 5.54 10.22
C VAL A 102 -3.32 4.52 9.56
N ILE A 103 -2.86 3.94 8.45
CA ILE A 103 -3.37 2.70 7.85
C ILE A 103 -2.43 1.59 8.31
N GLN A 104 -2.83 0.82 9.31
CA GLN A 104 -1.93 -0.13 9.96
C GLN A 104 -1.96 -1.50 9.29
N GLY A 105 -0.79 -2.03 8.94
CA GLY A 105 -0.64 -3.35 8.34
C GLY A 105 -0.33 -4.44 9.36
N CYS A 106 -0.77 -5.66 9.04
CA CYS A 106 -0.34 -6.89 9.68
C CYS A 106 0.30 -7.78 8.61
N TRP A 107 1.56 -8.16 8.81
CA TRP A 107 2.28 -8.98 7.86
C TRP A 107 2.00 -10.46 8.11
N LEU A 108 1.41 -11.14 7.13
CA LEU A 108 1.10 -12.57 7.19
C LEU A 108 2.03 -13.34 6.24
N GLY A 109 2.58 -14.47 6.69
CA GLY A 109 3.46 -15.30 5.86
C GLY A 109 3.38 -16.81 6.16
N TYR A 110 4.20 -17.61 5.46
CA TYR A 110 4.30 -19.07 5.62
C TYR A 110 4.70 -19.52 7.04
N GLY A 111 5.55 -18.75 7.72
CA GLY A 111 5.93 -18.95 9.12
C GLY A 111 7.31 -18.40 9.45
N TYR A 112 7.35 -17.35 10.29
CA TYR A 112 8.40 -17.15 11.31
C TYR A 112 8.10 -15.99 12.29
N MET A 113 7.14 -15.12 11.96
CA MET A 113 6.35 -14.40 12.95
C MET A 113 5.00 -15.11 13.00
N ASP A 114 4.59 -15.61 14.17
CA ASP A 114 3.29 -16.26 14.32
C ASP A 114 2.22 -15.28 13.83
N ASN A 115 1.58 -15.60 12.70
CA ASN A 115 0.51 -14.78 12.11
C ASN A 115 -0.50 -14.33 13.18
N LYS A 116 -0.72 -15.15 14.22
CA LYS A 116 -1.55 -14.79 15.38
C LYS A 116 -0.98 -13.68 16.23
N LYS A 117 0.34 -13.63 16.46
CA LYS A 117 1.00 -12.52 17.19
C LYS A 117 0.87 -11.21 16.42
N GLU A 118 1.15 -11.25 15.12
CA GLU A 118 1.01 -10.08 14.24
C GLU A 118 -0.44 -9.57 14.22
N MET A 119 -1.43 -10.47 14.07
CA MET A 119 -2.84 -10.13 14.17
C MET A 119 -3.23 -9.59 15.55
N ALA A 120 -2.76 -10.21 16.62
CA ALA A 120 -3.06 -9.78 17.99
C ALA A 120 -2.50 -8.37 18.26
N ALA A 121 -1.28 -8.08 17.80
CA ALA A 121 -0.68 -6.76 17.89
C ALA A 121 -1.47 -5.72 17.09
N LEU A 122 -1.87 -6.05 15.85
CA LEU A 122 -2.73 -5.19 15.04
C LEU A 122 -4.05 -4.87 15.76
N ILE A 123 -4.74 -5.89 16.28
CA ILE A 123 -6.02 -5.76 16.98
C ILE A 123 -5.85 -4.89 18.23
N GLN A 124 -4.84 -5.18 19.07
CA GLN A 124 -4.57 -4.41 20.28
C GLN A 124 -4.26 -2.96 19.94
N SER A 125 -3.37 -2.73 18.98
CA SER A 125 -2.93 -1.40 18.57
C SER A 125 -4.07 -0.58 17.98
N ALA A 126 -4.87 -1.16 17.07
CA ALA A 126 -6.02 -0.50 16.48
C ALA A 126 -7.08 -0.12 17.52
N ASN A 127 -7.38 -1.01 18.47
CA ASN A 127 -8.37 -0.74 19.53
C ASN A 127 -7.87 0.28 20.56
N ALA A 128 -6.56 0.31 20.85
CA ALA A 128 -5.95 1.29 21.75
C ALA A 128 -5.80 2.68 21.10
N ASN A 129 -5.79 2.76 19.78
CA ASN A 129 -5.49 3.98 19.02
C ASN A 129 -6.59 4.36 17.98
N PRO A 130 -7.89 4.35 18.33
CA PRO A 130 -8.97 4.54 17.37
C PRO A 130 -9.04 5.96 16.80
N ASP A 131 -8.43 6.93 17.48
CA ASP A 131 -8.35 8.33 17.07
C ASP A 131 -7.35 8.55 15.92
N VAL A 132 -6.35 7.68 15.77
CA VAL A 132 -5.27 7.82 14.78
C VAL A 132 -5.24 6.68 13.76
N VAL A 133 -5.55 5.44 14.15
CA VAL A 133 -5.64 4.29 13.24
C VAL A 133 -6.97 4.33 12.50
N LYS A 134 -6.93 4.68 11.20
CA LYS A 134 -8.11 4.92 10.35
C LYS A 134 -8.57 3.69 9.57
N ARG A 135 -7.68 2.73 9.34
CA ARG A 135 -7.94 1.47 8.63
C ARG A 135 -6.89 0.44 9.04
N VAL A 136 -7.25 -0.83 8.97
CA VAL A 136 -6.29 -1.93 9.10
C VAL A 136 -6.22 -2.77 7.82
N ILE A 137 -5.02 -3.27 7.50
CA ILE A 137 -4.75 -4.14 6.36
C ILE A 137 -4.23 -5.48 6.89
N VAL A 138 -4.92 -6.57 6.55
CA VAL A 138 -4.63 -7.92 7.05
C VAL A 138 -3.98 -8.73 5.94
N GLY A 139 -2.65 -8.73 5.91
CA GLY A 139 -1.86 -9.35 4.85
C GLY A 139 -1.51 -8.37 3.71
N ASN A 140 -0.34 -8.60 3.11
CA ASN A 140 0.14 -7.91 1.92
C ASN A 140 0.63 -8.98 0.94
N GLU A 141 0.02 -9.08 -0.24
CA GLU A 141 0.45 -9.99 -1.32
C GLU A 141 0.56 -11.45 -0.88
N VAL A 142 -0.28 -11.88 0.06
CA VAL A 142 -0.29 -13.24 0.61
C VAL A 142 -0.59 -14.26 -0.48
N LEU A 143 -1.55 -13.97 -1.37
CA LEU A 143 -1.90 -14.87 -2.48
C LEU A 143 -0.85 -14.84 -3.59
N LEU A 144 -0.34 -13.67 -3.94
CA LEU A 144 0.78 -13.54 -4.90
C LEU A 144 2.00 -14.34 -4.45
N ARG A 145 2.37 -14.25 -3.16
CA ARG A 145 3.49 -15.01 -2.58
C ARG A 145 3.17 -16.48 -2.37
N GLY A 146 1.90 -16.87 -2.54
CA GLY A 146 1.42 -18.22 -2.27
C GLY A 146 1.54 -18.62 -0.80
N ASP A 147 1.57 -17.66 0.15
CA ASP A 147 1.88 -17.89 1.57
C ASP A 147 0.85 -18.77 2.30
N MET A 148 -0.39 -18.76 1.83
CA MET A 148 -1.48 -19.60 2.31
C MET A 148 -2.61 -19.65 1.30
N ASP A 149 -3.53 -20.60 1.49
CA ASP A 149 -4.75 -20.68 0.72
C ASP A 149 -5.76 -19.57 1.04
N VAL A 150 -6.71 -19.38 0.12
CA VAL A 150 -7.74 -18.34 0.18
C VAL A 150 -8.63 -18.49 1.42
N ASP A 151 -9.01 -19.72 1.80
CA ASP A 151 -9.91 -19.95 2.93
C ASP A 151 -9.25 -19.58 4.26
N ARG A 152 -7.96 -19.90 4.41
CA ARG A 152 -7.16 -19.51 5.57
C ARG A 152 -7.03 -18.01 5.69
N LEU A 153 -6.72 -17.31 4.59
CA LEU A 153 -6.63 -15.85 4.56
C LEU A 153 -7.99 -15.20 4.91
N ILE A 154 -9.09 -15.69 4.34
CA ILE A 154 -10.45 -15.25 4.68
C ILE A 154 -10.72 -15.42 6.19
N GLY A 155 -10.27 -16.53 6.76
CA GLY A 155 -10.35 -16.81 8.20
C GLY A 155 -9.69 -15.71 9.03
N TYR A 156 -8.45 -15.35 8.71
CA TYR A 156 -7.70 -14.30 9.38
C TYR A 156 -8.34 -12.91 9.22
N ILE A 157 -8.79 -12.55 8.01
CA ILE A 157 -9.48 -11.28 7.76
C ILE A 157 -10.76 -11.19 8.60
N ARG A 158 -11.56 -12.26 8.67
CA ARG A 158 -12.80 -12.29 9.46
C ARG A 158 -12.53 -12.21 10.96
N GLU A 159 -11.46 -12.82 11.44
CA GLU A 159 -11.03 -12.73 12.84
C GLU A 159 -10.71 -11.29 13.23
N VAL A 160 -9.86 -10.60 12.46
CA VAL A 160 -9.53 -9.19 12.71
C VAL A 160 -10.79 -8.32 12.60
N LYS A 161 -11.62 -8.53 11.57
CA LYS A 161 -12.85 -7.75 11.35
C LYS A 161 -13.85 -7.83 12.50
N ARG A 162 -13.90 -8.95 13.23
CA ARG A 162 -14.75 -9.09 14.43
C ARG A 162 -14.17 -8.40 15.66
N ALA A 163 -12.86 -8.14 15.68
CA ALA A 163 -12.14 -7.67 16.85
C ALA A 163 -11.81 -6.17 16.83
N VAL A 164 -12.02 -5.47 15.72
CA VAL A 164 -11.72 -4.03 15.58
C VAL A 164 -12.93 -3.23 15.08
N LYS A 165 -12.93 -1.90 15.32
CA LYS A 165 -13.98 -1.00 14.83
C LYS A 165 -13.64 -0.37 13.47
N GLN A 166 -12.36 -0.37 13.12
CA GLN A 166 -11.84 0.20 11.88
C GLN A 166 -12.27 -0.63 10.66
N PRO A 167 -12.42 0.00 9.48
CA PRO A 167 -12.50 -0.74 8.22
C PRO A 167 -11.31 -1.68 8.06
N VAL A 168 -11.59 -2.91 7.62
CA VAL A 168 -10.59 -3.95 7.36
C VAL A 168 -10.46 -4.16 5.85
N SER A 169 -9.23 -4.22 5.37
CA SER A 169 -8.91 -4.50 3.96
C SER A 169 -7.80 -5.55 3.84
N TYR A 170 -7.64 -6.05 2.62
CA TYR A 170 -6.52 -6.89 2.19
C TYR A 170 -5.82 -6.18 1.02
N ALA A 171 -4.50 -6.29 0.93
CA ALA A 171 -3.73 -5.68 -0.15
C ALA A 171 -3.05 -6.76 -1.00
N ASP A 172 -3.27 -6.71 -2.31
CA ASP A 172 -2.68 -7.64 -3.28
C ASP A 172 -2.62 -7.00 -4.67
N VAL A 173 -2.08 -7.74 -5.64
CA VAL A 173 -2.06 -7.38 -7.06
C VAL A 173 -3.46 -7.40 -7.69
N TRP A 174 -3.58 -6.70 -8.83
CA TRP A 174 -4.85 -6.63 -9.58
C TRP A 174 -5.13 -7.89 -10.41
N SER A 175 -4.09 -8.64 -10.79
CA SER A 175 -4.17 -9.89 -11.56
C SER A 175 -3.37 -10.99 -10.88
N MET A 176 -3.91 -12.20 -10.88
CA MET A 176 -3.19 -13.44 -10.54
C MET A 176 -2.92 -14.24 -11.79
#